data_AF-A0AAP6BB02-F1
#
_entry.id   AF-A0AAP6BB02-F1
#
_cell.length_a   1.000
_cell.length_b   1.000
_cell.length_c   1.000
_cell.angle_alpha   90.00
_cell.angle_beta   90.00
_cell.angle_gamma   90.00
#
_symmetry.space_group_name_H-M   'P 1'
#
loop_
_entity.id
_entity.type
_entity.pdbx_description
1 polymer ?
#
loop_
_entity_poly.entity_id
_entity_poly.type
_entity_poly.pdbx_seq_one_letter_code
_entity_poly.pdbx_strand_id
1 'polypeptide(L)'
;MEWRTENFGTSHEGRPRAVLPDGTEPGPVYFDVGSGADIPKSTEWWVYDGTLRAPEASHLRAACSCGWRGETHHPLDWSRVPRHHPYDYDTSALEEEWDRHIREVESRSVPLPTDIEAMIDELDRRLGDLADQAPLAALRAVTALERITSDAGREAAYNVRADELSWETIAKALGLTEDDAHSLLFRLSFRR
;
A
#
# COMPACT_ATOMS: atom_id res chain seq x y z
N MET A 1 -8.93 7.52 2.74
CA MET A 1 -8.09 7.01 3.86
C MET A 1 -7.43 5.74 3.40
N GLU A 2 -6.16 5.56 3.77
CA GLU A 2 -5.31 4.50 3.26
C GLU A 2 -4.75 3.71 4.44
N TRP A 3 -4.90 2.39 4.40
CA TRP A 3 -4.28 1.45 5.33
C TRP A 3 -2.95 0.99 4.74
N ARG A 4 -1.90 0.96 5.54
CA ARG A 4 -0.55 0.58 5.09
C ARG A 4 0.13 -0.26 6.17
N THR A 5 1.02 -1.14 5.73
CA THR A 5 1.97 -1.82 6.60
C THR A 5 3.38 -1.34 6.29
N GLU A 6 4.27 -1.40 7.28
CA GLU A 6 5.68 -1.01 7.11
C GLU A 6 6.39 -1.92 6.11
N ASN A 7 6.06 -3.22 6.12
CA ASN A 7 6.72 -4.25 5.29
C ASN A 7 6.36 -4.17 3.80
N PHE A 8 5.15 -3.72 3.47
CA PHE A 8 4.65 -3.73 2.08
C PHE A 8 4.32 -2.34 1.52
N GLY A 9 4.32 -1.30 2.36
CA GLY A 9 4.18 0.10 1.95
C GLY A 9 3.01 0.34 1.00
N THR A 10 3.29 0.99 -0.13
CA THR A 10 2.29 1.37 -1.14
C THR A 10 1.85 0.21 -2.06
N SER A 11 2.64 -0.86 -2.14
CA SER A 11 2.34 -2.03 -2.99
C SER A 11 1.11 -2.80 -2.52
N HIS A 12 0.77 -2.69 -1.24
CA HIS A 12 -0.42 -3.28 -0.66
C HIS A 12 -1.27 -2.29 0.14
N GLU A 13 -1.29 -1.04 -0.29
CA GLU A 13 -2.13 -0.01 0.32
C GLU A 13 -3.62 -0.39 0.25
N GLY A 14 -4.23 -0.49 1.42
CA GLY A 14 -5.63 -0.80 1.61
C GLY A 14 -6.51 0.45 1.59
N ARG A 15 -7.74 0.32 1.12
CA ARG A 15 -8.75 1.38 1.22
C ARG A 15 -10.18 0.82 1.12
N PRO A 16 -11.18 1.51 1.69
CA PRO A 16 -12.58 1.27 1.35
C PRO A 16 -12.88 1.71 -0.10
N ARG A 17 -13.68 0.91 -0.82
CA ARG A 17 -14.20 1.25 -2.16
C ARG A 17 -15.71 1.22 -2.17
N ALA A 18 -16.30 2.20 -2.83
CA ALA A 18 -17.72 2.27 -3.07
C ALA A 18 -18.20 1.13 -3.98
N VAL A 19 -19.36 0.57 -3.67
CA VAL A 19 -20.06 -0.43 -4.48
C VAL A 19 -21.49 0.05 -4.71
N LEU A 20 -21.89 0.10 -5.97
CA LEU A 20 -23.23 0.48 -6.41
C LEU A 20 -24.27 -0.61 -6.09
N PRO A 21 -25.57 -0.29 -6.12
CA PRO A 21 -26.65 -1.28 -5.88
C PRO A 21 -26.62 -2.51 -6.78
N ASP A 22 -26.03 -2.40 -7.98
CA ASP A 22 -25.85 -3.51 -8.92
C ASP A 22 -24.59 -4.36 -8.63
N GLY A 23 -23.85 -4.04 -7.56
CA GLY A 23 -22.64 -4.73 -7.15
C GLY A 23 -21.36 -4.27 -7.85
N THR A 24 -21.42 -3.27 -8.72
CA THR A 24 -20.26 -2.77 -9.46
C THR A 24 -19.48 -1.70 -8.69
N GLU A 25 -18.17 -1.60 -8.95
CA GLU A 25 -17.39 -0.42 -8.53
C GLU A 25 -17.61 0.71 -9.54
N PRO A 26 -18.00 1.91 -9.09
CA PRO A 26 -18.15 3.05 -9.97
C PRO A 26 -16.80 3.57 -10.48
N GLY A 27 -16.82 4.23 -11.64
CA GLY A 27 -15.68 5.01 -12.12
C GLY A 27 -15.42 6.26 -11.25
N PRO A 28 -14.36 7.03 -11.54
CA PRO A 28 -14.07 8.27 -10.83
C PRO A 28 -15.21 9.29 -10.95
N VAL A 29 -15.50 10.00 -9.86
CA VAL A 29 -16.37 11.19 -9.89
C VAL A 29 -15.55 12.39 -10.33
N TYR A 30 -16.04 13.13 -11.31
CA TYR A 30 -15.42 14.34 -11.84
C TYR A 30 -16.08 15.58 -11.26
N PHE A 31 -15.28 16.48 -10.69
CA PHE A 31 -15.75 17.75 -10.14
C PHE A 31 -15.54 18.85 -11.18
N ASP A 32 -16.59 19.15 -11.94
CA ASP A 32 -16.59 20.24 -12.91
C ASP A 32 -16.74 21.60 -12.20
N VAL A 33 -15.60 22.11 -11.70
CA VAL A 33 -15.53 23.35 -10.91
C VAL A 33 -14.78 24.48 -11.61
N GLY A 34 -14.53 24.41 -12.92
CA GLY A 34 -13.89 25.53 -13.63
C GLY A 34 -13.55 25.30 -15.10
N SER A 35 -13.02 26.33 -15.75
CA SER A 35 -12.66 26.35 -17.19
C SER A 35 -11.21 25.89 -17.48
N GLY A 36 -10.61 25.10 -16.59
CA GLY A 36 -9.25 24.56 -16.75
C GLY A 36 -9.19 23.33 -17.65
N ALA A 37 -8.00 23.01 -18.16
CA ALA A 37 -7.77 21.83 -19.01
C ALA A 37 -7.73 20.51 -18.22
N ASP A 38 -7.57 20.57 -16.89
CA ASP A 38 -7.54 19.41 -16.00
C ASP A 38 -8.77 19.45 -15.07
N ILE A 39 -9.56 18.38 -15.11
CA ILE A 39 -10.80 18.27 -14.33
C ILE A 39 -10.49 17.44 -13.08
N PRO A 40 -10.60 18.00 -11.86
CA PRO A 40 -10.39 17.25 -10.63
C PRO A 40 -11.30 16.02 -10.57
N LYS A 41 -10.75 14.88 -10.16
CA LYS A 41 -11.49 13.63 -10.00
C LYS A 41 -11.12 12.92 -8.70
N SER A 42 -12.06 12.16 -8.16
CA SER A 42 -11.85 11.36 -6.95
C SER A 42 -12.45 9.96 -7.08
N THR A 43 -11.87 9.01 -6.35
CA THR A 43 -12.42 7.66 -6.14
C THR A 43 -12.61 7.35 -4.66
N GLU A 44 -12.52 8.35 -3.78
CA GLU A 44 -12.79 8.15 -2.35
C GLU A 44 -14.26 7.78 -2.16
N TRP A 45 -14.55 6.77 -1.36
CA TRP A 45 -15.89 6.19 -1.28
C TRP A 45 -16.98 7.20 -0.89
N TRP A 46 -16.63 8.21 -0.09
CA TRP A 46 -17.59 9.21 0.40
C TRP A 46 -18.02 10.23 -0.66
N VAL A 47 -17.41 10.23 -1.84
CA VAL A 47 -17.83 11.11 -2.96
C VAL A 47 -18.98 10.50 -3.78
N TYR A 48 -19.37 9.26 -3.46
CA TYR A 48 -20.45 8.52 -4.12
C TYR A 48 -21.75 8.60 -3.32
N ASP A 49 -22.13 9.80 -2.86
CA ASP A 49 -23.28 10.05 -1.98
C ASP A 49 -24.56 10.46 -2.74
N GLY A 50 -24.56 10.34 -4.07
CA GLY A 50 -25.67 10.77 -4.93
C GLY A 50 -25.71 12.28 -5.22
N THR A 51 -24.85 13.08 -4.59
CA THR A 51 -24.81 14.53 -4.82
C THR A 51 -23.93 14.90 -6.00
N LEU A 52 -24.08 16.12 -6.55
CA LEU A 52 -23.24 16.63 -7.65
C LEU A 52 -23.16 15.70 -8.89
N ARG A 53 -24.23 14.93 -9.17
CA ARG A 53 -24.31 13.90 -10.23
C ARG A 53 -23.40 12.68 -10.01
N ALA A 54 -22.82 12.52 -8.82
CA ALA A 54 -22.17 11.28 -8.45
C ALA A 54 -23.22 10.15 -8.33
N PRO A 55 -22.88 8.91 -8.67
CA PRO A 55 -23.66 7.74 -8.27
C PRO A 55 -23.78 7.66 -6.74
N GLU A 56 -24.87 7.07 -6.24
CA GLU A 56 -25.01 6.75 -4.81
C GLU A 56 -24.57 5.29 -4.56
N ALA A 57 -23.54 5.11 -3.73
CA ALA A 57 -23.10 3.78 -3.31
C ALA A 57 -24.05 3.20 -2.26
N SER A 58 -24.29 1.89 -2.30
CA SER A 58 -25.11 1.19 -1.30
C SER A 58 -24.28 0.34 -0.35
N HIS A 59 -23.05 0.02 -0.74
CA HIS A 59 -22.13 -0.80 0.03
C HIS A 59 -20.70 -0.28 -0.10
N LEU A 60 -19.84 -0.73 0.80
CA LEU A 60 -18.41 -0.62 0.73
C LEU A 60 -17.78 -2.01 0.61
N ARG A 61 -16.60 -2.09 0.00
CA ARG A 61 -15.73 -3.27 0.09
C ARG A 61 -14.30 -2.88 0.36
N ALA A 62 -13.54 -3.76 0.99
CA ALA A 62 -12.10 -3.60 1.12
C ALA A 62 -11.43 -3.74 -0.25
N ALA A 63 -10.39 -2.96 -0.51
CA ALA A 63 -9.57 -3.11 -1.70
C ALA A 63 -8.11 -2.84 -1.39
N CYS A 64 -7.24 -3.50 -2.15
CA CYS A 64 -5.79 -3.32 -2.08
C CYS A 64 -5.27 -2.74 -3.40
N SER A 65 -4.21 -1.93 -3.34
CA SER A 65 -3.52 -1.38 -4.52
C SER A 65 -2.98 -2.48 -5.44
N CYS A 66 -2.67 -3.67 -4.91
CA CYS A 66 -2.28 -4.85 -5.68
C CYS A 66 -3.38 -5.45 -6.58
N GLY A 67 -4.60 -4.92 -6.50
CA GLY A 67 -5.75 -5.39 -7.29
C GLY A 67 -6.71 -6.31 -6.52
N TRP A 68 -6.33 -6.78 -5.33
CA TRP A 68 -7.24 -7.56 -4.48
C TRP A 68 -8.50 -6.77 -4.10
N ARG A 69 -9.63 -7.48 -4.00
CA ARG A 69 -10.94 -6.96 -3.63
C ARG A 69 -11.56 -7.90 -2.61
N GLY A 70 -12.00 -7.34 -1.49
CA GLY A 70 -12.79 -8.07 -0.50
C GLY A 70 -14.08 -8.59 -1.11
N GLU A 71 -14.45 -9.81 -0.76
CA GLU A 71 -15.65 -10.47 -1.27
C GLU A 71 -16.93 -9.92 -0.63
N THR A 72 -16.82 -9.44 0.61
CA THR A 72 -17.96 -8.91 1.37
C THR A 72 -18.32 -7.50 0.93
N HIS A 73 -19.59 -7.30 0.59
CA HIS A 73 -20.17 -5.97 0.42
C HIS A 73 -20.80 -5.55 1.76
N HIS A 74 -20.13 -4.63 2.45
CA HIS A 74 -20.59 -4.07 3.74
C HIS A 74 -21.62 -2.98 3.48
N PRO A 75 -22.85 -3.07 4.02
CA PRO A 75 -23.87 -2.04 3.81
C PRO A 75 -23.40 -0.65 4.24
N LEU A 76 -23.67 0.35 3.40
CA LEU A 76 -23.35 1.75 3.68
C LEU A 76 -24.63 2.49 4.07
N ASP A 77 -24.68 2.96 5.31
CA ASP A 77 -25.78 3.80 5.80
C ASP A 77 -25.36 5.27 5.78
N TRP A 78 -25.73 5.98 4.70
CA TRP A 78 -25.45 7.41 4.54
C TRP A 78 -25.99 8.29 5.68
N SER A 79 -27.00 7.83 6.43
CA SER A 79 -27.51 8.59 7.58
C SER A 79 -26.54 8.61 8.77
N ARG A 80 -25.59 7.67 8.82
CA ARG A 80 -24.55 7.55 9.84
C ARG A 80 -23.22 8.18 9.41
N VAL A 81 -23.07 8.55 8.14
CA VAL A 81 -21.84 9.18 7.63
C VAL A 81 -21.79 10.65 8.09
N PRO A 82 -20.75 11.07 8.84
CA PRO A 82 -20.64 12.45 9.28
C PRO A 82 -20.38 13.39 8.10
N ARG A 83 -21.24 14.40 7.91
CA ARG A 83 -21.20 15.29 6.72
C ARG A 83 -19.87 16.02 6.51
N HIS A 84 -19.18 16.39 7.58
CA HIS A 84 -17.93 17.17 7.50
C HIS A 84 -16.68 16.30 7.69
N HIS A 85 -16.85 15.10 8.21
CA HIS A 85 -15.77 14.16 8.52
C HIS A 85 -16.17 12.75 8.10
N PRO A 86 -16.40 12.50 6.79
CA PRO A 86 -16.86 11.20 6.33
C PRO A 86 -15.86 10.07 6.63
N TYR A 87 -14.59 10.42 6.81
CA TYR A 87 -13.53 9.50 7.25
C TYR A 87 -13.66 9.04 8.71
N ASP A 88 -14.52 9.65 9.52
CA ASP A 88 -14.83 9.13 10.87
C ASP A 88 -15.86 7.99 10.83
N TYR A 89 -16.40 7.66 9.65
CA TYR A 89 -17.25 6.49 9.47
C TYR A 89 -16.47 5.21 9.76
N ASP A 90 -17.08 4.30 10.52
CA ASP A 90 -16.44 3.06 10.93
C ASP A 90 -16.23 2.12 9.73
N THR A 91 -14.96 1.95 9.35
CA THR A 91 -14.51 1.04 8.31
C THR A 91 -13.67 -0.12 8.85
N SER A 92 -13.69 -0.36 10.17
CA SER A 92 -12.86 -1.37 10.85
C SER A 92 -13.03 -2.77 10.26
N ALA A 93 -14.27 -3.20 9.97
CA ALA A 93 -14.52 -4.51 9.35
C ALA A 93 -13.84 -4.67 7.97
N LEU A 94 -13.71 -3.59 7.21
CA LEU A 94 -13.02 -3.61 5.91
C LEU A 94 -11.50 -3.64 6.08
N GLU A 95 -11.00 -2.92 7.09
CA GLU A 95 -9.59 -2.94 7.47
C GLU A 95 -9.17 -4.33 7.93
N GLU A 96 -9.98 -5.01 8.76
CA GLU A 96 -9.74 -6.40 9.18
C GLU A 96 -9.68 -7.39 8.02
N GLU A 97 -10.52 -7.20 6.99
CA GLU A 97 -10.46 -8.01 5.77
C GLU A 97 -9.18 -7.75 4.98
N TRP A 98 -8.76 -6.48 4.87
CA TRP A 98 -7.49 -6.12 4.25
C TRP A 98 -6.30 -6.67 5.05
N ASP A 99 -6.31 -6.59 6.38
CA ASP A 99 -5.29 -7.16 7.26
C ASP A 99 -5.14 -8.68 7.05
N ARG A 100 -6.26 -9.39 6.88
CA ARG A 100 -6.24 -10.81 6.55
C ARG A 100 -5.59 -11.04 5.19
N HIS A 101 -5.91 -10.23 4.20
CA HIS A 101 -5.25 -10.27 2.90
C HIS A 101 -3.74 -10.03 3.01
N ILE A 102 -3.28 -9.06 3.82
CA ILE A 102 -1.86 -8.82 4.06
C ILE A 102 -1.18 -10.04 4.69
N ARG A 103 -1.80 -10.67 5.70
CA ARG A 103 -1.26 -11.90 6.31
C ARG A 103 -1.14 -13.04 5.30
N GLU A 104 -2.07 -13.14 4.34
CA GLU A 104 -1.97 -14.12 3.25
C GLU A 104 -0.80 -13.81 2.30
N VAL A 105 -0.59 -12.53 1.96
CA VAL A 105 0.56 -12.09 1.14
C VAL A 105 1.86 -12.43 1.86
N GLU A 106 1.99 -12.07 3.13
CA GLU A 106 3.15 -12.34 3.97
C GLU A 106 3.43 -13.85 4.06
N SER A 107 2.43 -14.67 4.32
CA SER A 107 2.59 -16.14 4.41
C SER A 107 3.09 -16.82 3.12
N ARG A 108 2.90 -16.16 1.97
CA ARG A 108 3.34 -16.65 0.66
C ARG A 108 4.69 -16.08 0.23
N SER A 109 5.16 -15.06 0.94
CA SER A 109 6.45 -14.41 0.70
C SER A 109 7.58 -15.24 1.29
N VAL A 110 8.80 -15.04 0.80
CA VAL A 110 9.99 -15.68 1.36
C VAL A 110 10.26 -15.07 2.74
N PRO A 111 10.22 -15.87 3.81
CA PRO A 111 10.46 -15.34 5.15
C PRO A 111 11.93 -14.93 5.28
N LEU A 112 12.18 -13.87 6.04
CA LEU A 112 13.53 -13.54 6.45
C LEU A 112 13.97 -14.53 7.55
N PRO A 113 15.27 -14.87 7.62
CA PRO A 113 15.79 -15.55 8.79
C PRO A 113 15.50 -14.72 10.07
N THR A 114 15.00 -15.36 11.12
CA THR A 114 14.55 -14.68 12.35
C THR A 114 15.65 -13.84 13.01
N ASP A 115 16.91 -14.24 12.89
CA ASP A 115 18.05 -13.47 13.37
C ASP A 115 18.25 -12.17 12.58
N ILE A 116 17.98 -12.17 11.28
CA ILE A 116 18.03 -10.97 10.44
C ILE A 116 16.86 -10.04 10.76
N GLU A 117 15.64 -10.57 10.94
CA GLU A 117 14.48 -9.78 11.39
C GLU A 117 14.79 -9.06 12.71
N ALA A 118 15.26 -9.79 13.72
CA ALA A 118 15.62 -9.22 15.01
C ALA A 118 16.75 -8.18 14.92
N MET A 119 17.71 -8.35 14.01
CA MET A 119 18.76 -7.35 13.78
C MET A 119 18.22 -6.07 13.14
N ILE A 120 17.26 -6.18 12.21
CA ILE A 120 16.61 -5.03 11.59
C ILE A 120 15.82 -4.24 12.63
N ASP A 121 15.02 -4.92 13.45
CA ASP A 121 14.22 -4.28 14.50
C ASP A 121 15.09 -3.54 15.53
N GLU A 122 16.18 -4.17 15.98
CA GLU A 122 17.09 -3.55 16.93
C GLU A 122 17.87 -2.38 16.30
N LEU A 123 18.19 -2.46 15.00
CA LEU A 123 18.82 -1.37 14.28
C LEU A 123 17.87 -0.17 14.15
N ASP A 124 16.61 -0.40 13.78
CA ASP A 124 15.59 0.65 13.68
C ASP A 124 15.43 1.39 15.01
N ARG A 125 15.23 0.64 16.10
CA ARG A 125 15.13 1.19 17.46
C ARG A 125 16.35 2.04 17.83
N ARG A 126 17.57 1.57 17.54
CA ARG A 126 18.81 2.31 17.82
C ARG A 126 18.96 3.56 16.96
N LEU A 127 18.53 3.51 15.71
CA LEU A 127 18.55 4.68 14.82
C LEU A 127 17.57 5.74 15.30
N GLY A 128 16.39 5.34 15.78
CA GLY A 128 15.43 6.24 16.44
C GLY A 128 16.05 6.93 17.65
N ASP A 129 16.60 6.14 18.59
CA ASP A 129 17.30 6.69 19.78
C ASP A 129 18.44 7.65 19.39
N LEU A 130 19.22 7.29 18.36
CA LEU A 130 20.34 8.10 17.88
C LEU A 130 19.89 9.37 17.17
N ALA A 131 18.75 9.35 16.47
CA ALA A 131 18.18 10.51 15.81
C ALA A 131 17.78 11.57 16.84
N ASP A 132 17.21 11.15 17.98
CA ASP A 132 16.84 12.05 19.07
C ASP A 132 18.06 12.62 19.81
N GLN A 133 19.07 11.76 20.07
CA GLN A 133 20.21 12.13 20.92
C GLN A 133 21.36 12.80 20.15
N ALA A 134 21.59 12.39 18.90
CA ALA A 134 22.68 12.87 18.05
C ALA A 134 22.30 12.82 16.55
N PRO A 135 21.44 13.74 16.07
CA PRO A 135 20.89 13.69 14.71
C PRO A 135 21.93 13.59 13.59
N LEU A 136 23.06 14.29 13.69
CA LEU A 136 24.14 14.21 12.69
C LEU A 136 24.83 12.84 12.66
N ALA A 137 24.92 12.17 13.82
CA ALA A 137 25.45 10.81 13.88
C ALA A 137 24.45 9.81 13.29
N ALA A 138 23.15 10.01 13.51
CA ALA A 138 22.09 9.22 12.87
C ALA A 138 22.15 9.35 11.34
N LEU A 139 22.24 10.57 10.80
CA LEU A 139 22.40 10.78 9.35
C LEU A 139 23.64 10.09 8.80
N ARG A 140 24.76 10.13 9.52
CA ARG A 140 25.99 9.41 9.12
C ARG A 140 25.78 7.89 9.12
N ALA A 141 25.07 7.35 10.11
CA ALA A 141 24.73 5.93 10.16
C ALA A 141 23.82 5.52 8.99
N VAL A 142 22.80 6.33 8.69
CA VAL A 142 21.91 6.12 7.54
C VAL A 142 22.71 6.10 6.23
N THR A 143 23.59 7.06 5.97
CA THR A 143 24.44 7.03 4.77
C THR A 143 25.32 5.78 4.67
N ALA A 144 25.81 5.26 5.80
CA ALA A 144 26.56 4.01 5.81
C ALA A 144 25.68 2.80 5.47
N LEU A 145 24.45 2.76 5.97
CA LEU A 145 23.46 1.72 5.69
C LEU A 145 22.97 1.77 4.23
N GLU A 146 22.77 2.96 3.67
CA GLU A 146 22.43 3.13 2.25
C GLU A 146 23.48 2.49 1.36
N ARG A 147 24.76 2.64 1.69
CA ARG A 147 25.85 1.99 0.94
C ARG A 147 25.79 0.47 1.06
N ILE A 148 25.65 -0.07 2.29
CA ILE A 148 25.60 -1.51 2.54
C ILE A 148 24.40 -2.15 1.80
N THR A 149 23.23 -1.53 1.91
CA THR A 149 22.00 -2.02 1.27
C THR A 149 22.02 -1.86 -0.25
N SER A 150 22.70 -0.82 -0.77
CA SER A 150 22.92 -0.66 -2.21
C SER A 150 23.79 -1.79 -2.78
N ASP A 151 24.91 -2.10 -2.12
CA ASP A 151 25.81 -3.17 -2.57
C ASP A 151 25.14 -4.56 -2.49
N ALA A 152 24.56 -4.91 -1.34
CA ALA A 152 23.87 -6.19 -1.15
C ALA A 152 22.66 -6.33 -2.08
N GLY A 153 21.86 -5.27 -2.23
CA GLY A 153 20.69 -5.27 -3.10
C GLY A 153 21.05 -5.43 -4.57
N ARG A 154 22.15 -4.80 -5.02
CA ARG A 154 22.66 -4.95 -6.39
C ARG A 154 23.11 -6.37 -6.66
N GLU A 155 23.88 -6.98 -5.75
CA GLU A 155 24.32 -8.38 -5.88
C GLU A 155 23.12 -9.34 -5.95
N ALA A 156 22.17 -9.23 -5.02
CA ALA A 156 20.95 -10.04 -5.02
C ALA A 156 20.14 -9.87 -6.31
N ALA A 157 19.97 -8.63 -6.80
CA ALA A 157 19.24 -8.35 -8.03
C ALA A 157 19.93 -8.93 -9.28
N TYR A 158 21.26 -8.98 -9.31
CA TYR A 158 22.00 -9.67 -10.37
C TYR A 158 21.79 -11.18 -10.32
N ASN A 159 21.85 -11.79 -9.13
CA ASN A 159 21.65 -13.23 -8.97
C ASN A 159 20.23 -13.65 -9.36
N VAL A 160 19.19 -12.94 -8.90
CA VAL A 160 17.79 -13.24 -9.27
C VAL A 160 17.56 -13.14 -10.78
N ARG A 161 18.20 -12.18 -11.47
CA ARG A 161 18.10 -12.09 -12.93
C ARG A 161 18.86 -13.20 -13.66
N ALA A 162 19.96 -13.70 -13.08
CA ALA A 162 20.70 -14.82 -13.64
C ALA A 162 19.94 -16.15 -13.53
N ASP A 163 19.07 -16.27 -12.52
CA ASP A 163 18.22 -17.46 -12.31
C ASP A 163 17.03 -17.57 -13.28
N GLU A 164 16.81 -16.57 -14.15
CA GLU A 164 15.76 -16.53 -15.18
C GLU A 164 14.34 -16.86 -14.67
N LEU A 165 14.06 -16.53 -13.40
CA LEU A 165 12.75 -16.72 -12.79
C LEU A 165 11.68 -15.86 -13.46
N SER A 166 10.43 -16.35 -13.49
CA SER A 166 9.30 -15.55 -13.96
C SER A 166 9.02 -14.39 -12.99
N TRP A 167 8.50 -13.28 -13.53
CA TRP A 167 8.12 -12.11 -12.73
C TRP A 167 7.04 -12.43 -11.71
N GLU A 168 6.08 -13.29 -12.06
CA GLU A 168 5.09 -13.83 -11.12
C GLU A 168 5.77 -14.51 -9.91
N THR A 169 6.80 -15.32 -10.15
CA THR A 169 7.53 -16.03 -9.08
C THR A 169 8.26 -15.04 -8.18
N ILE A 170 8.97 -14.07 -8.77
CA ILE A 170 9.71 -13.05 -8.03
C ILE A 170 8.75 -12.18 -7.21
N ALA A 171 7.67 -11.71 -7.82
CA ALA A 171 6.66 -10.88 -7.18
C ALA A 171 6.02 -11.61 -5.99
N LYS A 172 5.60 -12.86 -6.18
CA LYS A 172 5.06 -13.69 -5.10
C LYS A 172 6.07 -13.91 -3.97
N ALA A 173 7.33 -14.21 -4.31
CA ALA A 173 8.40 -14.42 -3.34
C ALA A 173 8.69 -13.16 -2.50
N LEU A 174 8.53 -11.97 -3.08
CA LEU A 174 8.75 -10.70 -2.39
C LEU A 174 7.47 -10.10 -1.80
N GLY A 175 6.32 -10.75 -1.98
CA GLY A 175 5.02 -10.22 -1.59
C GLY A 175 4.66 -8.92 -2.32
N LEU A 176 5.07 -8.76 -3.58
CA LEU A 176 4.85 -7.58 -4.41
C LEU A 176 3.92 -7.88 -5.60
N THR A 177 3.51 -6.83 -6.31
CA THR A 177 2.98 -6.95 -7.67
C THR A 177 4.12 -7.19 -8.66
N GLU A 178 3.84 -7.70 -9.86
CA GLU A 178 4.87 -7.87 -10.90
C GLU A 178 5.51 -6.53 -11.29
N ASP A 179 4.73 -5.47 -11.44
CA ASP A 179 5.22 -4.12 -11.77
C ASP A 179 6.11 -3.55 -10.66
N ASP A 180 5.76 -3.77 -9.39
CA ASP A 180 6.57 -3.35 -8.24
C ASP A 180 7.85 -4.18 -8.12
N ALA A 181 7.79 -5.49 -8.39
CA ALA A 181 8.96 -6.36 -8.42
C ALA A 181 9.93 -5.96 -9.54
N HIS A 182 9.40 -5.63 -10.73
CA HIS A 182 10.15 -5.06 -11.84
C HIS A 182 10.84 -3.75 -11.44
N SER A 183 10.08 -2.83 -10.87
CA SER A 183 10.58 -1.52 -10.42
C SER A 183 11.64 -1.65 -9.33
N LEU A 184 11.44 -2.56 -8.37
CA LEU A 184 12.39 -2.87 -7.31
C LEU A 184 13.68 -3.43 -7.87
N LEU A 185 13.62 -4.48 -8.69
CA LEU A 185 14.82 -5.08 -9.28
C LEU A 185 15.54 -4.07 -10.15
N PHE A 186 14.84 -3.29 -10.98
CA PHE A 186 15.47 -2.22 -11.74
C PHE A 186 16.22 -1.24 -10.83
N ARG A 187 15.54 -0.70 -9.80
CA ARG A 187 16.13 0.25 -8.84
C ARG A 187 17.38 -0.32 -8.16
N LEU A 188 17.33 -1.53 -7.62
CA LEU A 188 18.45 -2.15 -6.91
C LEU A 188 19.66 -2.40 -7.82
N SER A 189 19.43 -2.52 -9.12
CA SER A 189 20.48 -2.86 -10.08
C SER A 189 21.27 -1.67 -10.58
N PHE A 190 20.61 -0.52 -10.58
CA PHE A 190 21.18 0.74 -11.07
C PHE A 190 21.43 1.75 -9.95
N ARG A 191 21.20 1.36 -8.68
CA ARG A 191 21.58 2.16 -7.52
C ARG A 191 23.12 2.25 -7.47
N ARG A 192 23.64 3.48 -7.51
CA ARG A 192 25.07 3.79 -7.35
C ARG A 192 25.32 4.30 -5.94
#